data_AF-A0A917CQ35-F1
#
_entry.id   AF-A0A917CQ35-F1
#
_cell.length_a   1.000
_cell.length_b   1.000
_cell.length_c   1.000
_cell.angle_alpha   90.00
_cell.angle_beta   90.00
_cell.angle_gamma   90.00
#
_symmetry.space_group_name_H-M   'P 1'
#
loop_
_entity.id
_entity.type
_entity.pdbx_description
1 polymer ?
#
loop_
_entity_poly.entity_id
_entity_poly.type
_entity_poly.pdbx_seq_one_letter_code
_entity_poly.pdbx_strand_id
1 'polypeptide(L)'
;MTRRLVFLALCFVAGLAPATAVTAKESNSGITIRTEQYPRPPYSEAKYFIYEKAGTTVCAKLQVCNKYDECQSSYRRGSYKAATGRKTGEPYGTSLAVPIAPSELGKHVCLVRYKLVGTR
;
A
#
# COMPACT_ATOMS: atom_id res chain seq x y z
N MET A 1 -61.79 27.01 25.98
CA MET A 1 -60.99 27.01 27.22
C MET A 1 -59.51 26.92 26.86
N THR A 2 -58.76 27.81 27.47
CA THR A 2 -57.35 28.21 27.31
C THR A 2 -56.35 27.20 27.87
N ARG A 3 -55.16 27.06 27.24
CA ARG A 3 -53.81 26.88 27.85
C ARG A 3 -52.78 26.57 26.74
N ARG A 4 -52.04 27.56 26.20
CA ARG A 4 -50.70 28.06 26.65
C ARG A 4 -49.72 26.91 26.95
N LEU A 5 -48.81 26.59 26.01
CA LEU A 5 -47.41 27.07 25.92
C LEU A 5 -46.53 26.60 27.09
N VAL A 6 -45.51 25.77 26.80
CA VAL A 6 -44.08 26.04 26.96
C VAL A 6 -43.32 24.80 26.45
N PHE A 7 -42.86 24.82 25.21
CA PHE A 7 -41.79 23.92 24.75
C PHE A 7 -40.47 24.66 24.97
N LEU A 8 -39.70 24.23 25.96
CA LEU A 8 -38.33 24.69 26.15
C LEU A 8 -37.49 24.22 24.96
N ALA A 9 -37.24 25.12 24.01
CA ALA A 9 -36.26 24.91 22.97
C ALA A 9 -34.86 25.03 23.59
N LEU A 10 -34.22 23.89 23.87
CA LEU A 10 -32.79 23.83 24.12
C LEU A 10 -32.06 24.11 22.79
N CYS A 11 -31.47 25.29 22.68
CA CYS A 11 -30.51 25.63 21.62
C CYS A 11 -29.28 24.72 21.76
N PHE A 12 -29.24 23.63 20.98
CA PHE A 12 -28.03 22.84 20.79
C PHE A 12 -27.03 23.68 20.01
N VAL A 13 -25.90 24.00 20.63
CA VAL A 13 -24.83 24.84 20.09
C VAL A 13 -24.28 24.17 18.83
N ALA A 14 -24.57 24.78 17.67
CA ALA A 14 -24.02 24.40 16.38
C ALA A 14 -22.53 24.79 16.32
N GLY A 15 -21.67 23.91 16.81
CA GLY A 15 -20.23 23.96 16.56
C GLY A 15 -19.94 23.47 15.14
N LEU A 16 -20.12 24.34 14.14
CA LEU A 16 -19.74 24.08 12.77
C LEU A 16 -18.20 24.17 12.65
N ALA A 17 -17.51 23.09 12.97
CA ALA A 17 -16.08 22.97 12.69
C ALA A 17 -15.89 22.91 11.16
N PRO A 18 -15.03 23.74 10.54
CA PRO A 18 -14.67 23.56 9.15
C PRO A 18 -13.91 22.23 9.03
N ALA A 19 -14.58 21.22 8.47
CA ALA A 19 -13.91 20.04 7.96
C ALA A 19 -12.98 20.51 6.84
N THR A 20 -11.70 20.71 7.15
CA THR A 20 -10.65 20.82 6.14
C THR A 20 -10.62 19.49 5.41
N ALA A 21 -11.37 19.43 4.32
CA ALA A 21 -11.23 18.39 3.32
C ALA A 21 -9.80 18.48 2.81
N VAL A 22 -8.92 17.64 3.36
CA VAL A 22 -7.63 17.33 2.76
C VAL A 22 -7.99 16.61 1.46
N THR A 23 -8.21 17.41 0.42
CA THR A 23 -8.21 16.93 -0.95
C THR A 23 -6.80 16.40 -1.17
N ALA A 24 -6.65 15.09 -1.03
CA ALA A 24 -5.48 14.39 -1.51
C ALA A 24 -5.43 14.67 -3.00
N LYS A 25 -4.68 15.72 -3.35
CA LYS A 25 -4.33 16.07 -4.73
C LYS A 25 -3.82 14.77 -5.32
N GLU A 26 -4.59 14.19 -6.24
CA GLU A 26 -4.19 13.03 -7.00
C GLU A 26 -3.00 13.47 -7.84
N SER A 27 -1.83 13.45 -7.18
CA SER A 27 -0.57 13.64 -7.83
C SER A 27 -0.53 12.55 -8.89
N ASN A 28 -0.13 12.96 -10.09
CA ASN A 28 0.29 12.07 -11.16
C ASN A 28 1.53 11.31 -10.65
N SER A 29 1.30 10.44 -9.67
CA SER A 29 2.30 9.87 -8.80
C SER A 29 2.90 8.74 -9.59
N GLY A 30 4.16 8.94 -9.99
CA GLY A 30 4.97 7.87 -10.52
C GLY A 30 4.89 6.65 -9.60
N ILE A 31 5.09 5.47 -10.19
CA ILE A 31 5.10 4.23 -9.41
C ILE A 31 6.35 4.24 -8.54
N THR A 32 6.19 3.98 -7.26
CA THR A 32 7.31 3.79 -6.33
C THR A 32 7.52 2.30 -6.06
N ILE A 33 8.71 1.96 -5.59
CA ILE A 33 9.04 0.62 -5.11
C ILE A 33 9.68 0.71 -3.73
N ARG A 34 9.23 -0.13 -2.81
CA ARG A 34 9.90 -0.40 -1.54
C ARG A 34 10.05 -1.89 -1.35
N THR A 35 10.91 -2.28 -0.42
CA THR A 35 11.14 -3.69 -0.08
C THR A 35 10.85 -3.95 1.38
N GLU A 36 10.32 -5.14 1.67
CA GLU A 36 10.16 -5.68 3.02
C GLU A 36 10.85 -7.05 3.09
N GLN A 37 11.58 -7.31 4.17
CA GLN A 37 12.31 -8.55 4.40
C GLN A 37 11.74 -9.30 5.60
N TYR A 38 11.50 -10.59 5.40
CA TYR A 38 10.89 -11.47 6.38
C TYR A 38 11.72 -12.73 6.58
N PRO A 39 11.90 -13.19 7.82
CA PRO A 39 12.61 -14.41 8.08
C PRO A 39 11.74 -15.58 7.64
N ARG A 40 12.34 -16.59 7.03
CA ARG A 40 11.68 -17.87 6.71
C ARG A 40 12.53 -19.02 7.25
N PRO A 41 12.26 -19.47 8.48
CA PRO A 41 12.92 -20.65 9.03
C PRO A 41 12.76 -21.88 8.11
N PRO A 42 13.75 -22.79 8.08
CA PRO A 42 14.97 -22.76 8.88
C PRO A 42 16.14 -21.94 8.28
N TYR A 43 16.22 -21.75 6.96
CA TYR A 43 17.36 -21.06 6.31
C TYR A 43 16.95 -20.34 5.01
N SER A 44 15.84 -19.63 5.04
CA SER A 44 15.36 -18.88 3.88
C SER A 44 14.95 -17.47 4.28
N GLU A 45 14.94 -16.58 3.30
CA GLU A 45 14.45 -15.22 3.45
C GLU A 45 13.37 -14.96 2.41
N ALA A 46 12.36 -14.19 2.80
CA ALA A 46 11.35 -13.69 1.90
C ALA A 46 11.52 -12.18 1.74
N LYS A 47 11.85 -11.75 0.52
CA LYS A 47 11.92 -10.34 0.13
C LYS A 47 10.70 -9.99 -0.71
N TYR A 48 9.86 -9.11 -0.20
CA TYR A 48 8.76 -8.52 -0.94
C TYR A 48 9.23 -7.24 -1.60
N PHE A 49 8.89 -7.06 -2.88
CA PHE A 49 9.00 -5.79 -3.58
C PHE A 49 7.59 -5.29 -3.81
N ILE A 50 7.29 -4.15 -3.21
CA ILE A 50 5.95 -3.58 -3.12
C ILE A 50 5.93 -2.36 -4.03
N TYR A 51 5.10 -2.43 -5.06
CA TYR A 51 4.93 -1.37 -6.05
C TYR A 51 3.70 -0.56 -5.67
N GLU A 52 3.87 0.74 -5.47
CA GLU A 52 2.81 1.63 -5.02
C GLU A 52 2.55 2.73 -6.06
N LYS A 53 1.28 3.10 -6.22
CA LYS A 53 0.84 4.24 -7.03
C LYS A 53 -0.24 4.95 -6.24
N ALA A 54 -0.12 6.27 -6.07
CA ALA A 54 -1.04 7.07 -5.25
C ALA A 54 -1.31 6.44 -3.85
N GLY A 55 -0.26 5.92 -3.20
CA GLY A 55 -0.37 5.28 -1.87
C GLY A 55 -1.01 3.89 -1.86
N THR A 56 -1.40 3.34 -3.01
CA THR A 56 -2.01 2.00 -3.10
C THR A 56 -1.02 1.01 -3.70
N THR A 57 -0.88 -0.18 -3.09
CA THR A 57 -0.09 -1.26 -3.69
C THR A 57 -0.77 -1.78 -4.97
N VAL A 58 -0.14 -1.56 -6.12
CA VAL A 58 -0.65 -1.99 -7.44
C VAL A 58 -0.09 -3.35 -7.85
N CYS A 59 1.08 -3.73 -7.33
CA CYS A 59 1.73 -4.99 -7.62
C CYS A 59 2.67 -5.40 -6.48
N ALA A 60 2.84 -6.70 -6.29
CA ALA A 60 3.80 -7.25 -5.35
C ALA A 60 4.58 -8.40 -5.99
N LYS A 61 5.91 -8.36 -5.85
CA LYS A 61 6.81 -9.48 -6.15
C LYS A 61 7.26 -10.09 -4.83
N LEU A 62 7.13 -11.40 -4.67
CA LEU A 62 7.75 -12.15 -3.59
C LEU A 62 8.94 -12.91 -4.15
N GLN A 63 10.12 -12.68 -3.60
CA GLN A 63 11.33 -13.45 -3.85
C GLN A 63 11.68 -14.25 -2.59
N VAL A 64 11.78 -15.56 -2.71
CA VAL A 64 12.22 -16.45 -1.63
C VAL A 64 13.54 -17.09 -2.03
N CYS A 65 14.58 -16.90 -1.24
CA CYS A 65 15.89 -17.49 -1.48
C CYS A 65 16.17 -18.58 -0.43
N ASN A 66 16.75 -19.70 -0.85
CA ASN A 66 17.22 -20.75 0.07
C ASN A 66 18.66 -20.46 0.54
N LYS A 67 19.21 -21.35 1.37
CA LYS A 67 20.57 -21.22 1.93
C LYS A 67 21.71 -21.31 0.90
N TYR A 68 21.39 -21.64 -0.35
CA TYR A 68 22.35 -21.74 -1.46
C TYR A 68 22.17 -20.57 -2.44
N ASP A 69 21.50 -19.50 -2.02
CA ASP A 69 21.19 -18.31 -2.82
C ASP A 69 20.32 -18.59 -4.06
N GLU A 70 19.65 -19.75 -4.12
CA GLU A 70 18.70 -20.05 -5.18
C GLU A 70 17.36 -19.37 -4.87
N CYS A 71 17.01 -18.38 -5.69
CA CYS A 71 15.84 -17.55 -5.48
C CYS A 71 14.69 -17.89 -6.43
N GLN A 72 13.50 -18.12 -5.88
CA GLN A 72 12.26 -18.22 -6.65
C GLN A 72 11.45 -16.93 -6.52
N SER A 73 10.96 -16.41 -7.65
CA SER A 73 10.13 -15.21 -7.69
C SER A 73 8.70 -15.52 -8.10
N SER A 74 7.74 -14.93 -7.40
CA SER A 74 6.33 -14.93 -7.75
C SER A 74 5.79 -13.49 -7.81
N TYR A 75 4.77 -13.28 -8.64
CA TYR A 75 4.20 -11.96 -8.89
C TYR A 75 2.70 -12.03 -8.66
N ARG A 76 2.15 -11.01 -7.99
CA ARG A 76 0.72 -10.87 -7.74
C ARG A 76 0.30 -9.42 -7.99
N ARG A 77 -0.89 -9.25 -8.57
CA ARG A 77 -1.51 -7.93 -8.71
C ARG A 77 -2.04 -7.49 -7.34
N GLY A 78 -1.92 -6.20 -7.04
CA GLY A 78 -2.34 -5.62 -5.77
C GLY A 78 -1.42 -5.99 -4.60
N SER A 79 -1.92 -5.78 -3.38
CA SER A 79 -1.24 -6.19 -2.15
C SER A 79 -1.20 -7.71 -2.04
N TYR A 80 -0.03 -8.26 -1.69
CA TYR A 80 0.15 -9.67 -1.45
C TYR A 80 1.20 -9.93 -0.38
N LYS A 81 0.84 -10.76 0.61
CA LYS A 81 1.76 -11.31 1.61
C LYS A 81 1.44 -12.78 1.79
N ALA A 82 2.44 -13.66 1.62
CA ALA A 82 2.26 -15.10 1.77
C ALA A 82 1.91 -15.47 3.22
N ALA A 83 1.23 -16.61 3.42
CA ALA A 83 0.78 -17.05 4.73
C ALA A 83 1.92 -17.13 5.78
N THR A 84 3.11 -17.57 5.39
CA THR A 84 4.29 -17.58 6.28
C THR A 84 4.72 -16.18 6.69
N GLY A 85 4.69 -15.20 5.77
CA GLY A 85 4.99 -13.80 6.07
C GLY A 85 3.94 -13.18 6.99
N ARG A 86 2.68 -13.60 6.90
CA ARG A 86 1.61 -13.18 7.83
C ARG A 86 1.79 -13.76 9.23
N LYS A 87 2.35 -14.97 9.36
CA LYS A 87 2.59 -15.63 10.65
C LYS A 87 3.83 -15.13 11.38
N THR A 88 4.83 -14.64 10.64
CA THR A 88 6.12 -14.19 11.21
C THR A 88 6.07 -12.78 11.79
N GLY A 89 4.99 -12.02 11.55
CA GLY A 89 4.78 -10.71 12.16
C GLY A 89 5.28 -9.55 11.29
N GLU A 90 6.01 -8.62 11.88
CA GLU A 90 6.58 -7.44 11.22
C GLU A 90 7.86 -7.77 10.42
N PRO A 91 8.19 -7.02 9.37
CA PRO A 91 9.44 -7.21 8.64
C PRO A 91 10.63 -6.76 9.50
N TYR A 92 11.77 -7.45 9.42
CA TYR A 92 12.99 -6.99 10.09
C TYR A 92 13.76 -5.93 9.29
N GLY A 93 13.39 -5.74 8.01
CA GLY A 93 14.00 -4.75 7.16
C GLY A 93 13.00 -4.19 6.15
N THR A 94 12.85 -2.86 6.15
CA THR A 94 12.02 -2.15 5.18
C THR A 94 12.83 -1.03 4.54
N SER A 95 12.84 -0.94 3.21
CA SER A 95 13.46 0.19 2.51
C SER A 95 12.48 1.36 2.40
N LEU A 96 13.01 2.57 2.21
CA LEU A 96 12.21 3.71 1.77
C LEU A 96 11.55 3.40 0.41
N ALA A 97 10.40 4.03 0.16
CA ALA A 97 9.76 4.02 -1.15
C ALA A 97 10.52 4.94 -2.10
N VAL A 98 11.07 4.37 -3.16
CA VAL A 98 11.84 5.09 -4.17
C VAL A 98 11.03 5.17 -5.46
N PRO A 99 10.92 6.35 -6.09
CA PRO A 99 10.23 6.48 -7.38
C PRO A 99 10.98 5.71 -8.47
N ILE A 100 10.23 4.99 -9.30
CA ILE A 100 10.76 4.34 -10.50
C ILE A 100 10.73 5.36 -11.64
N ALA A 101 11.90 5.60 -12.24
CA ALA A 101 11.98 6.48 -13.40
C ALA A 101 11.10 5.95 -14.54
N PRO A 102 10.41 6.82 -15.31
CA PRO A 102 9.51 6.38 -16.39
C PRO A 102 10.17 5.44 -17.42
N SER A 103 11.45 5.65 -17.74
CA SER A 103 12.23 4.80 -18.66
C SER A 103 12.49 3.39 -18.12
N GLU A 104 12.45 3.23 -16.80
CA GLU A 104 12.75 1.96 -16.12
C GLU A 104 11.49 1.12 -15.88
N LEU A 105 10.30 1.72 -15.96
CA LEU A 105 9.02 1.06 -15.69
C LEU A 105 8.83 -0.24 -16.50
N GLY A 106 9.25 -0.25 -17.77
CA GLY A 106 9.18 -1.42 -18.65
C GLY A 106 10.11 -2.57 -18.25
N LYS A 107 11.10 -2.32 -17.38
CA LYS A 107 12.02 -3.35 -16.88
C LYS A 107 11.45 -4.10 -15.68
N HIS A 108 10.39 -3.60 -15.06
CA HIS A 108 9.75 -4.23 -13.91
C HIS A 108 8.70 -5.25 -14.34
N VAL A 109 9.05 -6.54 -14.26
CA VAL A 109 8.19 -7.67 -14.66
C VAL A 109 6.81 -7.62 -14.01
N CYS A 110 6.70 -7.23 -12.74
CA CYS A 110 5.42 -7.11 -12.04
C CYS A 110 4.48 -6.14 -12.78
N LEU A 111 5.01 -4.97 -13.15
CA LEU A 111 4.24 -3.91 -13.79
C LEU A 111 3.84 -4.28 -15.22
N VAL A 112 4.78 -4.84 -15.99
CA VAL A 112 4.54 -5.27 -17.37
C VAL A 112 3.54 -6.43 -17.43
N ARG A 113 3.74 -7.46 -16.62
CA ARG A 113 2.87 -8.66 -16.59
C ARG A 113 1.40 -8.30 -16.38
N TYR A 114 1.13 -7.27 -15.59
CA TYR A 114 -0.22 -6.82 -15.28
C TYR A 114 -0.67 -5.58 -16.04
N LYS A 115 0.09 -5.12 -17.04
CA LYS A 115 -0.23 -3.94 -17.87
C LYS A 115 -0.50 -2.68 -17.02
N LEU A 116 0.29 -2.51 -15.95
CA LEU A 116 0.17 -1.38 -15.01
C LEU A 116 0.99 -0.16 -15.44
N VAL A 117 1.74 -0.30 -16.54
CA VAL A 117 2.43 0.78 -17.22
C VAL A 117 1.60 1.13 -18.45
N GLY A 118 1.14 2.38 -18.51
CA GLY A 118 0.44 2.87 -19.70
C GLY A 118 1.44 2.98 -20.83
N THR A 119 1.20 2.27 -21.93
CA THR A 119 1.64 2.75 -23.24
C THR A 119 0.90 4.07 -23.47
N ARG A 120 1.63 5.19 -23.42
CA ARG A 120 1.14 6.43 -24.02
C ARG A 120 0.99 6.23 -25.51
#